data_AF-A0A349HR56-F1
#
_entry.id   AF-A0A349HR56-F1
#
_cell.length_a   1.000
_cell.length_b   1.000
_cell.length_c   1.000
_cell.angle_alpha   90.00
_cell.angle_beta   90.00
_cell.angle_gamma   90.00
#
_symmetry.space_group_name_H-M   'P 1'
#
loop_
_entity.id
_entity.type
_entity.pdbx_description
1 polymer ?
#
loop_
_entity_poly.entity_id
_entity_poly.type
_entity_poly.pdbx_seq_one_letter_code
_entity_poly.pdbx_strand_id
1 'polypeptide(L)'
;MIIKNGRVIDPQSKMDEIADILIEEGIITRIHKNINIKDEVINAEGKIIAPGLIDVHVHFREPGFEYKEDILSGSKAAARGGFTTVVCMANTS
;
A
#
# COMPACT_ATOMS: atom_id res chain seq x y z
N MET A 1 -1.16 -7.50 -13.05
CA MET A 1 -1.16 -8.26 -11.78
C MET A 1 -2.58 -8.36 -11.24
N ILE A 2 -2.91 -9.45 -10.55
CA ILE A 2 -4.21 -9.64 -9.88
C ILE A 2 -4.03 -10.10 -8.43
N ILE A 3 -4.77 -9.48 -7.51
CA ILE A 3 -4.87 -9.92 -6.11
C ILE A 3 -6.21 -10.63 -5.93
N LYS A 4 -6.21 -11.86 -5.42
CA LYS A 4 -7.41 -12.71 -5.33
C LYS A 4 -7.84 -13.04 -3.92
N ASN A 5 -9.14 -13.29 -3.74
CA ASN A 5 -9.75 -13.87 -2.53
C ASN A 5 -9.54 -13.09 -1.22
N GLY A 6 -9.15 -11.82 -1.30
CA GLY A 6 -8.98 -10.99 -0.11
C GLY A 6 -10.27 -10.30 0.29
N ARG A 7 -10.41 -10.00 1.58
CA ARG A 7 -11.47 -9.11 2.07
C ARG A 7 -11.06 -7.67 1.76
N VAL A 8 -11.65 -7.09 0.71
CA VAL A 8 -11.40 -5.71 0.30
C VAL A 8 -12.18 -4.79 1.23
N ILE A 9 -11.47 -3.88 1.91
CA ILE A 9 -12.04 -2.86 2.78
C ILE A 9 -11.64 -1.49 2.22
N ASP A 10 -12.61 -0.76 1.68
CA ASP A 10 -12.45 0.62 1.22
C ASP A 10 -13.53 1.52 1.83
N PRO A 11 -13.17 2.35 2.84
CA PRO A 11 -14.11 3.27 3.48
C PRO A 11 -14.73 4.30 2.52
N GLN A 12 -14.03 4.71 1.46
CA GLN A 12 -14.52 5.75 0.55
C GLN A 12 -15.72 5.23 -0.26
N SER A 13 -15.61 4.02 -0.82
CA SER A 13 -16.71 3.36 -1.53
C SER A 13 -17.67 2.61 -0.59
N LYS A 14 -17.37 2.53 0.70
CA LYS A 14 -18.07 1.70 1.71
C LYS A 14 -18.03 0.20 1.38
N MET A 15 -16.99 -0.24 0.69
CA MET A 15 -16.80 -1.64 0.32
C MET A 15 -16.22 -2.42 1.50
N ASP A 16 -16.84 -3.56 1.80
CA ASP A 16 -16.37 -4.54 2.79
C ASP A 16 -16.85 -5.93 2.35
N GLU A 17 -16.14 -6.54 1.39
CA GLU A 17 -16.49 -7.87 0.87
C GLU A 17 -15.28 -8.62 0.32
N ILE A 18 -15.43 -9.93 0.10
CA ILE A 18 -14.42 -10.74 -0.57
C ILE A 18 -14.49 -10.48 -2.08
N ALA A 19 -13.37 -10.04 -2.67
CA ALA A 19 -13.26 -9.74 -4.09
C ALA A 19 -11.83 -9.90 -4.61
N ASP A 20 -11.69 -9.86 -5.94
CA ASP A 20 -10.40 -9.78 -6.63
C ASP A 20 -10.15 -8.35 -7.13
N ILE A 21 -8.89 -7.94 -7.16
CA ILE A 21 -8.44 -6.63 -7.67
C ILE A 21 -7.50 -6.85 -8.86
N LEU A 22 -7.87 -6.30 -10.02
CA LEU A 22 -7.01 -6.24 -11.19
C LEU A 22 -6.23 -4.94 -11.21
N ILE A 23 -4.92 -5.05 -11.42
CA ILE A 23 -3.99 -3.93 -11.50
C ILE A 23 -3.25 -4.00 -12.84
N GLU A 24 -3.44 -2.97 -13.65
CA GLU A 24 -2.82 -2.80 -14.97
C GLU A 24 -2.04 -1.49 -14.95
N GLU A 25 -0.76 -1.53 -15.35
CA GLU A 25 0.12 -0.35 -15.39
C GLU A 25 0.19 0.44 -14.06
N GLY A 26 0.09 -0.27 -12.93
CA GLY A 26 0.12 0.33 -11.59
C GLY A 26 -1.20 0.97 -11.15
N ILE A 27 -2.26 0.86 -11.95
CA ILE A 27 -3.59 1.43 -11.68
C ILE A 27 -4.58 0.29 -11.41
N ILE A 28 -5.47 0.49 -10.44
CA ILE A 28 -6.60 -0.42 -10.20
C ILE A 28 -7.63 -0.22 -11.32
N THR A 29 -7.78 -1.20 -12.20
CA THR A 29 -8.72 -1.11 -13.34
C THR A 29 -10.02 -1.85 -13.09
N ARG A 30 -10.06 -2.79 -12.14
CA ARG A 30 -11.27 -3.52 -11.79
C ARG A 30 -11.21 -4.07 -10.37
N ILE A 31 -12.34 -4.00 -9.67
CA ILE A 31 -12.59 -4.74 -8.43
C ILE A 31 -13.88 -5.55 -8.63
N HIS A 32 -13.80 -6.87 -8.60
CA HIS A 32 -14.95 -7.75 -8.85
C HIS A 32 -14.70 -9.15 -8.28
N LYS A 33 -15.76 -9.93 -8.08
CA LYS A 33 -15.66 -11.35 -7.70
C LYS A 33 -15.20 -12.20 -8.88
N ASN A 34 -14.31 -13.16 -8.64
CA ASN A 34 -13.91 -14.19 -9.62
C ASN A 34 -13.39 -13.63 -10.96
N ILE A 35 -12.43 -12.70 -10.91
CA ILE A 35 -11.81 -12.18 -12.15
C ILE A 35 -10.96 -13.29 -12.78
N ASN A 36 -11.34 -13.69 -14.01
CA ASN A 36 -10.68 -14.77 -14.75
C ASN A 36 -9.81 -14.20 -15.88
N ILE A 37 -8.60 -13.76 -15.52
CA ILE A 37 -7.59 -13.24 -16.45
C ILE A 37 -6.26 -13.95 -16.15
N LYS A 38 -5.47 -14.18 -17.21
CA LYS A 38 -4.13 -14.76 -17.10
C LYS A 38 -3.11 -13.63 -16.86
N ASP A 39 -2.68 -13.50 -15.61
CA ASP A 39 -1.73 -12.48 -15.15
C ASP A 39 -0.96 -13.03 -13.92
N GLU A 40 -0.01 -12.28 -13.38
CA GLU A 40 0.64 -12.57 -12.10
C GLU A 40 -0.38 -12.52 -10.96
N VAL A 41 -0.49 -13.59 -10.18
CA VAL A 41 -1.51 -13.77 -9.14
C VAL A 41 -0.89 -13.68 -7.74
N ILE A 42 -1.47 -12.82 -6.90
CA ILE A 42 -1.27 -12.80 -5.44
C ILE A 42 -2.52 -13.37 -4.77
N ASN A 43 -2.39 -14.46 -4.01
CA ASN A 43 -3.51 -14.99 -3.21
C ASN A 43 -3.56 -14.31 -1.83
N ALA A 44 -4.65 -13.59 -1.56
CA ALA A 44 -4.90 -12.87 -0.32
C ALA A 44 -5.99 -13.53 0.54
N GLU A 45 -6.25 -14.83 0.35
CA GLU A 45 -7.21 -15.57 1.16
C GLU A 45 -6.94 -15.46 2.67
N GLY A 46 -7.99 -15.13 3.43
CA GLY A 46 -7.89 -14.88 4.87
C GLY A 46 -7.14 -13.60 5.26
N LYS A 47 -6.81 -12.73 4.29
CA LYS A 47 -6.17 -11.43 4.49
C LYS A 47 -7.13 -10.28 4.18
N ILE A 48 -6.79 -9.11 4.69
CA ILE A 48 -7.44 -7.85 4.35
C ILE A 48 -6.65 -7.20 3.22
N ILE A 49 -7.37 -6.68 2.23
CA ILE A 49 -6.83 -5.77 1.21
C ILE A 49 -7.42 -4.40 1.52
N ALA A 50 -6.57 -3.42 1.79
CA ALA A 50 -6.96 -2.05 2.06
C ALA A 50 -6.16 -1.09 1.16
N PRO A 51 -6.64 0.15 0.96
CA PRO A 51 -5.82 1.21 0.39
C PRO A 51 -4.49 1.35 1.15
N GLY A 52 -3.42 1.66 0.43
CA GLY A 52 -2.13 1.95 1.05
C GLY A 52 -2.27 3.10 2.05
N LEU A 53 -1.70 2.92 3.24
CA LEU A 53 -1.84 3.92 4.31
C LEU A 53 -1.05 5.19 3.97
N ILE A 54 -1.53 6.31 4.51
CA ILE A 54 -0.91 7.62 4.38
C ILE A 54 -0.52 8.11 5.77
N ASP A 55 0.77 8.31 6.01
CA ASP A 55 1.27 8.97 7.23
C ASP A 55 1.63 10.42 6.92
N VAL A 56 0.89 11.36 7.52
CA VAL A 56 1.08 12.79 7.30
C VAL A 56 2.19 13.39 8.19
N HIS A 57 2.81 12.60 9.06
CA HIS A 57 3.78 13.09 10.04
C HIS A 57 4.95 12.11 10.24
N VAL A 58 5.93 12.18 9.34
CA VAL A 58 7.11 11.30 9.37
C VAL A 58 8.42 12.09 9.47
N HIS A 59 9.43 11.55 10.15
CA HIS A 59 10.76 12.13 10.24
C HIS A 59 11.82 11.16 9.72
N PHE A 60 12.23 11.29 8.46
CA PHE A 60 13.30 10.47 7.85
C PHE A 60 14.72 10.97 8.12
N ARG A 61 14.88 12.14 8.74
CA ARG A 61 16.18 12.63 9.27
C ARG A 61 17.29 12.86 8.24
N GLU A 62 16.99 12.77 6.95
CA GLU A 62 17.86 13.15 5.84
C GLU A 62 17.32 14.42 5.15
N PRO A 63 18.17 15.44 4.91
CA PRO A 63 19.61 15.51 5.22
C PRO A 63 19.96 15.84 6.70
N GLY A 64 21.20 15.55 7.09
CA GLY A 64 21.88 16.10 8.28
C GLY A 64 21.89 15.19 9.51
N PHE A 65 20.98 14.22 9.61
CA PHE A 65 20.88 13.30 10.75
C PHE A 65 20.74 11.84 10.31
N GLU A 66 21.42 11.44 9.23
CA GLU A 66 21.33 10.13 8.58
C GLU A 66 21.68 8.96 9.52
N TYR A 67 22.47 9.22 10.56
CA TYR A 67 22.78 8.25 11.61
C TYR A 67 21.55 7.85 12.46
N LYS A 68 20.45 8.61 12.39
CA LYS A 68 19.18 8.30 13.06
C LYS A 68 18.25 7.50 12.16
N GLU A 69 18.11 7.95 10.92
CA GLU A 69 17.30 7.36 9.85
C GLU A 69 17.69 8.05 8.54
N ASP A 70 17.43 7.41 7.40
CA ASP A 70 17.62 7.98 6.06
C ASP A 70 16.39 7.68 5.16
N ILE A 71 16.36 8.23 3.93
CA ILE A 71 15.24 8.02 3.00
C ILE A 71 15.05 6.53 2.71
N LEU A 72 16.13 5.74 2.57
CA LEU A 72 16.06 4.34 2.18
C LEU A 72 15.52 3.45 3.30
N SER A 73 16.07 3.58 4.50
CA SER A 73 15.68 2.86 5.72
C SER A 73 14.27 3.24 6.16
N GLY A 74 13.96 4.53 6.20
CA GLY A 74 12.64 5.06 6.52
C GLY A 74 11.57 4.59 5.54
N SER A 75 11.85 4.61 4.23
CA SER A 75 10.91 4.12 3.21
C SER A 75 10.65 2.61 3.32
N LYS A 76 11.69 1.81 3.64
CA LYS A 76 11.52 0.37 3.91
C LYS A 76 10.67 0.12 5.15
N ALA A 77 10.87 0.90 6.21
CA ALA A 77 10.08 0.82 7.43
C ALA A 77 8.60 1.18 7.17
N ALA A 78 8.36 2.28 6.43
CA ALA A 78 7.03 2.70 6.01
C ALA A 78 6.30 1.60 5.21
N ALA A 79 6.96 1.05 4.18
CA ALA A 79 6.41 -0.03 3.37
C ALA A 79 6.09 -1.28 4.22
N ARG A 80 6.96 -1.65 5.16
CA ARG A 80 6.72 -2.77 6.08
C ARG A 80 5.55 -2.53 7.03
N GLY A 81 5.29 -1.27 7.38
CA GLY A 81 4.12 -0.84 8.17
C GLY A 81 2.81 -0.75 7.36
N GLY A 82 2.85 -0.91 6.04
CA GLY A 82 1.69 -0.78 5.16
C GLY A 82 1.44 0.64 4.63
N PHE A 83 2.39 1.56 4.83
CA PHE A 83 2.33 2.91 4.27
C PHE A 83 2.92 2.93 2.86
N THR A 84 2.14 3.45 1.91
CA THR A 84 2.59 3.68 0.53
C THR A 84 2.92 5.14 0.27
N THR A 85 2.44 6.04 1.13
CA THR A 85 2.69 7.48 1.07
C THR A 85 3.02 8.00 2.45
N VAL A 86 4.08 8.80 2.54
CA VAL A 86 4.50 9.46 3.78
C VAL A 86 4.81 10.93 3.51
N VAL A 87 4.56 11.79 4.49
CA VAL A 87 4.89 13.22 4.43
C VAL A 87 6.02 13.50 5.41
N CYS A 88 7.21 13.75 4.86
CA CYS A 88 8.39 14.08 5.64
C CYS A 88 8.29 15.50 6.21
N MET A 89 8.53 15.63 7.51
CA MET A 89 8.63 16.92 8.19
C MET A 89 9.92 17.63 7.83
N ALA A 90 9.85 18.95 7.68
CA ALA A 90 10.95 19.81 7.21
C ALA A 90 11.97 20.23 8.29
N ASN A 91 12.14 19.44 9.36
CA ASN A 91 13.08 19.74 10.46
C ASN A 91 14.41 18.99 10.35
N THR A 92 14.91 18.88 9.11
CA THR A 92 16.24 18.36 8.75
C THR A 92 17.25 19.50 8.67
N SER A 93 18.51 19.23 8.32
CA SER A 93 19.58 20.25 8.28
C SER A 93 20.52 20.08 7.10
#